data_AF-A0A519JZZ3-F1
#
_entry.id   AF-A0A519JZZ3-F1
#
_cell.length_a   1.000
_cell.length_b   1.000
_cell.length_c   1.000
_cell.angle_alpha   90.00
_cell.angle_beta   90.00
_cell.angle_gamma   90.00
#
_symmetry.space_group_name_H-M   'P 1'
#
loop_
_entity.id
_entity.type
_entity.pdbx_description
1 polymer ?
#
loop_
_entity_poly.entity_id
_entity_poly.type
_entity_poly.pdbx_seq_one_letter_code
_entity_poly.pdbx_strand_id
1 'polypeptide(L)'
;MTATAVPRSKGRSNRGLKGLAGVLGFVCLVLFLLAIEQKQVVNAWATMRDQAAPAAGRVFGWAVEGATDGLDGLKTAAAGNDGPRTATSNAVVLAGEFRAADDATRDAVGGATFTGALIRLEQGEVLRTRPLRIAAGDEAFNAARRTFAAELDARPDAQIELRTVIAQDRRSAVAASPLCGGAAPGVVALLHRGDRVEMMLFRERTVVGPDTPTDALCGVWRFRAV
;
A
#
# COMPACT_ATOMS: atom_id res chain seq x y z
N MET A 1 -75.93 -56.83 12.37
CA MET A 1 -75.11 -55.89 11.58
C MET A 1 -75.16 -54.53 12.26
N THR A 2 -74.02 -54.01 12.73
CA THR A 2 -73.70 -52.58 12.81
C THR A 2 -72.25 -52.46 13.28
N ALA A 3 -71.36 -52.06 12.37
CA ALA A 3 -69.96 -51.73 12.65
C ALA A 3 -69.84 -50.20 12.72
N THR A 4 -69.35 -49.67 13.84
CA THR A 4 -69.02 -48.24 14.00
C THR A 4 -67.60 -47.97 13.52
N ALA A 5 -67.45 -47.02 12.61
CA ALA A 5 -66.18 -46.63 12.00
C ALA A 5 -65.35 -45.72 12.93
N VAL A 6 -64.03 -45.99 12.98
CA VAL A 6 -63.01 -45.15 13.60
C VAL A 6 -62.56 -44.06 12.59
N PRO A 7 -62.56 -42.76 12.94
CA PRO A 7 -61.97 -41.75 12.08
C PRO A 7 -60.43 -41.78 12.17
N ARG A 8 -59.82 -42.02 11.00
CA ARG A 8 -58.37 -42.03 10.74
C ARG A 8 -57.87 -40.59 10.62
N SER A 9 -56.84 -40.22 11.39
CA SER A 9 -56.23 -38.87 11.30
C SER A 9 -55.51 -38.69 9.96
N LYS A 10 -55.78 -37.56 9.28
CA LYS A 10 -55.14 -37.15 8.02
C LYS A 10 -53.72 -36.66 8.30
N GLY A 11 -52.75 -37.22 7.58
CA GLY A 11 -51.33 -36.86 7.66
C GLY A 11 -51.07 -35.38 7.35
N ARG A 12 -50.28 -34.75 8.23
CA ARG A 12 -49.85 -33.35 8.10
C ARG A 12 -48.69 -33.25 7.10
N SER A 13 -48.86 -32.35 6.14
CA SER A 13 -47.97 -32.01 5.02
C SER A 13 -46.47 -31.96 5.38
N ASN A 14 -45.67 -32.78 4.68
CA ASN A 14 -44.21 -32.88 4.79
C ASN A 14 -43.44 -31.85 3.94
N ARG A 15 -44.09 -30.76 3.49
CA ARG A 15 -43.46 -29.73 2.63
C ARG A 15 -42.58 -28.74 3.40
N GLY A 16 -42.79 -28.56 4.70
CA GLY A 16 -41.97 -27.68 5.54
C GLY A 16 -40.56 -28.20 5.81
N LEU A 17 -40.39 -29.53 5.93
CA LEU A 17 -39.09 -30.13 6.25
C LEU A 17 -38.07 -30.03 5.11
N LYS A 18 -38.51 -30.02 3.84
CA LYS A 18 -37.59 -29.95 2.68
C LYS A 18 -36.95 -28.58 2.52
N GLY A 19 -37.68 -27.50 2.84
CA GLY A 19 -37.11 -26.14 2.81
C GLY A 19 -36.07 -25.93 3.91
N LEU A 20 -36.33 -26.48 5.10
CA LEU A 20 -35.44 -26.36 6.25
C LEU A 20 -34.11 -27.10 6.05
N ALA A 21 -34.15 -28.27 5.40
CA ALA A 21 -32.95 -29.01 5.02
C ALA A 21 -32.07 -28.27 4.00
N GLY A 22 -32.68 -27.56 3.04
CA GLY A 22 -31.94 -26.76 2.05
C GLY A 22 -31.23 -25.56 2.67
N VAL A 23 -31.92 -24.82 3.54
CA VAL A 23 -31.32 -23.70 4.28
C VAL A 23 -30.18 -24.18 5.18
N LEU A 24 -30.37 -25.29 5.88
CA LEU A 24 -29.33 -25.85 6.75
C LEU A 24 -28.11 -26.30 5.94
N GLY A 25 -28.30 -26.92 4.78
CA GLY A 25 -27.21 -27.32 3.89
C GLY A 25 -26.41 -26.12 3.38
N PHE A 26 -27.08 -25.04 2.97
CA PHE A 26 -26.43 -23.81 2.54
C PHE A 26 -25.63 -23.16 3.67
N VAL A 27 -26.21 -23.08 4.88
CA VAL A 27 -25.51 -22.55 6.07
C VAL A 27 -24.28 -23.40 6.41
N CYS A 28 -24.39 -24.73 6.40
CA CYS A 28 -23.25 -25.62 6.62
C CYS A 28 -22.13 -25.42 5.58
N LEU A 29 -22.49 -25.22 4.31
CA LEU A 29 -21.51 -24.97 3.24
C LEU A 29 -20.80 -23.62 3.42
N VAL A 30 -21.54 -22.56 3.76
CA VAL A 30 -20.96 -21.24 4.08
C VAL A 30 -20.02 -21.33 5.29
N LEU A 31 -20.42 -22.04 6.35
CA LEU A 31 -19.56 -22.25 7.52
C LEU A 31 -18.30 -23.06 7.18
N PHE A 32 -18.40 -24.04 6.28
CA PHE A 32 -17.25 -24.83 5.83
C PHE A 32 -16.28 -24.00 4.98
N LEU A 33 -16.79 -23.14 4.08
CA LEU A 33 -15.96 -22.20 3.32
C LEU A 33 -15.28 -21.17 4.23
N LEU A 34 -15.99 -20.67 5.24
CA LEU A 34 -15.39 -19.80 6.24
C LEU A 34 -14.30 -20.52 7.05
N ALA A 35 -14.48 -21.81 7.37
CA ALA A 35 -13.51 -22.60 8.14
C ALA A 35 -12.18 -22.84 7.41
N ILE A 36 -12.18 -22.97 6.08
CA ILE A 36 -10.98 -23.27 5.28
C ILE A 36 -10.01 -22.08 5.23
N GLU A 37 -10.49 -20.84 5.33
CA GLU A 37 -9.69 -19.61 5.27
C GLU A 37 -9.18 -19.11 6.65
N GLN A 38 -9.52 -19.78 7.76
CA GLN A 38 -9.35 -19.17 9.09
C GLN A 38 -7.94 -19.16 9.68
N LYS A 39 -7.01 -20.00 9.24
CA LYS A 39 -5.70 -20.06 9.93
C LYS A 39 -4.79 -18.88 9.61
N GLN A 40 -4.94 -18.23 8.45
CA GLN A 40 -4.13 -17.07 8.09
C GLN A 40 -4.83 -15.74 8.41
N VAL A 41 -6.15 -15.69 8.32
CA VAL A 41 -6.93 -14.46 8.59
C VAL A 41 -7.04 -14.17 10.10
N VAL A 42 -7.23 -15.18 10.95
CA VAL A 42 -7.40 -14.96 12.40
C VAL A 42 -6.10 -14.52 13.08
N ASN A 43 -4.94 -15.04 12.63
CA ASN A 43 -3.65 -14.61 13.16
C ASN A 43 -3.28 -13.18 12.75
N ALA A 44 -3.67 -12.76 11.54
CA ALA A 44 -3.52 -11.37 11.08
C ALA A 44 -4.47 -10.41 11.82
N TRP A 45 -5.67 -10.88 12.21
CA TRP A 45 -6.65 -10.06 12.93
C TRP A 45 -6.34 -9.94 14.43
N ALA A 46 -5.80 -11.00 15.05
CA ALA A 46 -5.36 -10.96 16.44
C ALA A 46 -4.19 -9.97 16.63
N THR A 47 -3.23 -9.94 15.69
CA THR A 47 -2.13 -8.96 15.73
C THR A 47 -2.57 -7.52 15.46
N MET A 48 -3.65 -7.30 14.70
CA MET A 48 -4.27 -5.97 14.57
C MET A 48 -4.99 -5.53 15.85
N ARG A 49 -5.70 -6.45 16.52
CA ARG A 49 -6.49 -6.13 17.71
C ARG A 49 -5.62 -5.74 18.91
N ASP A 50 -4.48 -6.41 19.10
CA ASP A 50 -3.56 -6.11 20.19
C ASP A 50 -2.86 -4.74 20.03
N GLN A 51 -2.76 -4.22 18.79
CA GLN A 51 -2.23 -2.88 18.52
C GLN A 51 -3.30 -1.76 18.57
N ALA A 52 -4.58 -2.11 18.61
CA ALA A 52 -5.70 -1.14 18.63
C ALA A 52 -6.16 -0.74 20.04
N ALA A 53 -5.59 -1.35 21.09
CA ALA A 53 -6.07 -1.20 22.47
C ALA A 53 -5.98 0.21 23.11
N PRO A 54 -5.22 1.21 22.63
CA PRO A 54 -5.37 2.58 23.14
C PRO A 54 -6.24 3.50 22.25
N ALA A 55 -6.83 3.03 21.14
CA ALA A 55 -7.50 3.91 20.17
C ALA A 55 -9.03 4.07 20.36
N ALA A 56 -9.67 3.31 21.25
CA ALA A 56 -11.13 3.35 21.43
C ALA A 56 -11.67 4.62 22.13
N GLY A 57 -10.79 5.54 22.55
CA GLY A 57 -11.18 6.80 23.20
C GLY A 57 -11.50 7.99 22.27
N ARG A 58 -11.38 7.86 20.93
CA ARG A 58 -11.49 9.00 20.00
C ARG A 58 -12.41 8.78 18.80
N VAL A 59 -13.56 8.11 18.99
CA VAL A 59 -14.50 7.83 17.88
C VAL A 59 -15.84 8.59 17.97
N PHE A 60 -16.07 9.42 19.00
CA PHE A 60 -17.32 10.20 19.11
C PHE A 60 -17.24 11.68 18.66
N GLY A 61 -16.13 12.15 18.09
CA GLY A 61 -15.94 13.57 17.76
C GLY A 61 -16.29 14.02 16.33
N TRP A 62 -16.51 13.11 15.38
CA TRP A 62 -16.47 13.45 13.94
C TRP A 62 -17.82 13.46 13.22
N ALA A 63 -18.93 13.25 13.94
CA ALA A 63 -20.28 13.23 13.35
C ALA A 63 -21.14 14.48 13.66
N VAL A 64 -20.60 15.49 14.36
CA VAL A 64 -21.37 16.69 14.77
C VAL A 64 -20.88 17.98 14.11
N GLU A 65 -19.71 18.00 13.44
CA GLU A 65 -19.07 19.26 12.99
C GLU A 65 -18.89 19.40 11.47
N GLY A 66 -19.58 18.57 10.68
CA GLY A 66 -19.46 18.56 9.20
C GLY A 66 -20.68 19.06 8.41
N ALA A 67 -21.75 19.51 9.08
CA ALA A 67 -23.02 19.84 8.41
C ALA A 67 -23.36 21.33 8.35
N THR A 68 -22.53 22.24 8.90
CA THR A 68 -22.87 23.66 8.97
C THR A 68 -22.13 24.58 7.98
N ASP A 69 -20.97 24.20 7.45
CA ASP A 69 -20.18 25.13 6.61
C ASP A 69 -20.11 24.68 5.15
N GLY A 70 -21.24 24.86 4.46
CA GLY A 70 -21.34 24.69 3.01
C GLY A 70 -20.54 25.75 2.23
N LEU A 71 -20.07 25.37 1.03
CA LEU A 71 -19.40 26.17 -0.01
C LEU A 71 -18.11 26.94 0.37
N ASP A 72 -18.02 27.54 1.55
CA ASP A 72 -16.80 28.19 2.04
C ASP A 72 -15.71 27.18 2.39
N GLY A 73 -16.05 26.01 2.95
CA GLY A 73 -15.08 24.94 3.19
C GLY A 73 -14.43 24.39 1.90
N LEU A 74 -15.16 24.42 0.78
CA LEU A 74 -14.62 24.08 -0.55
C LEU A 74 -13.67 25.16 -1.08
N LYS A 75 -13.90 26.43 -0.73
CA LYS A 75 -13.06 27.55 -1.12
C LYS A 75 -11.77 27.61 -0.29
N THR A 76 -11.82 27.21 0.98
CA THR A 76 -10.64 27.06 1.85
C THR A 76 -9.79 25.86 1.46
N ALA A 77 -10.38 24.74 1.03
CA ALA A 77 -9.64 23.60 0.49
C ALA A 77 -8.93 23.91 -0.85
N ALA A 78 -9.47 24.83 -1.65
CA ALA A 78 -8.85 25.31 -2.88
C ALA A 78 -7.77 26.41 -2.65
N ALA A 79 -7.78 27.05 -1.48
CA ALA A 79 -6.88 28.14 -1.13
C ALA A 79 -5.82 27.70 -0.10
N GLY A 80 -4.85 26.92 -0.57
CA GLY A 80 -3.52 26.86 0.03
C GLY A 80 -3.34 25.99 1.27
N ASN A 81 -2.67 24.86 1.07
CA ASN A 81 -1.60 24.48 1.98
C ASN A 81 -0.57 23.65 1.20
N ASP A 82 0.47 24.32 0.68
CA ASP A 82 1.67 23.72 0.09
C ASP A 82 2.57 23.09 1.18
N GLY A 83 1.94 22.35 2.08
CA GLY A 83 2.61 21.56 3.10
C GLY A 83 2.89 20.15 2.55
N PRO A 84 4.01 19.51 2.96
CA PRO A 84 4.30 18.14 2.59
C PRO A 84 3.11 17.23 2.92
N ARG A 85 2.52 16.60 1.89
CA ARG A 85 1.43 15.64 2.09
C ARG A 85 1.99 14.40 2.77
N THR A 86 1.56 14.16 4.01
CA THR A 86 1.88 12.94 4.75
C THR A 86 1.18 11.75 4.12
N ALA A 87 1.91 10.65 3.89
CA ALA A 87 1.32 9.43 3.38
C ALA A 87 0.24 8.89 4.34
N THR A 88 -0.98 8.68 3.85
CA THR A 88 -2.07 8.07 4.62
C THR A 88 -1.81 6.57 4.83
N SER A 89 -2.21 6.03 5.99
CA SER A 89 -2.00 4.62 6.40
C SER A 89 -2.63 3.55 5.46
N ASN A 90 -3.40 3.97 4.45
CA ASN A 90 -4.03 3.11 3.44
C ASN A 90 -3.33 3.17 2.08
N ALA A 91 -2.10 3.71 2.01
CA ALA A 91 -1.33 3.78 0.78
C ALA A 91 -1.15 2.38 0.17
N VAL A 92 -1.46 2.25 -1.12
CA VAL A 92 -1.28 1.03 -1.90
C VAL A 92 0.17 0.58 -1.75
N VAL A 93 0.36 -0.58 -1.13
CA VAL A 93 1.68 -1.15 -0.90
C VAL A 93 2.18 -1.66 -2.24
N LEU A 94 3.13 -0.94 -2.87
CA LEU A 94 3.78 -1.41 -4.09
C LEU A 94 4.36 -2.82 -3.85
N ALA A 95 3.83 -3.79 -4.58
CA ALA A 95 4.18 -5.19 -4.46
C ALA A 95 4.14 -5.86 -5.83
N GLY A 96 5.13 -6.69 -6.11
CA GLY A 96 5.21 -7.43 -7.37
C GLY A 96 6.64 -7.59 -7.86
N GLU A 97 6.77 -8.39 -8.91
CA GLU A 97 8.01 -8.58 -9.65
C GLU A 97 7.96 -7.77 -10.94
N PHE A 98 9.05 -7.07 -11.21
CA PHE A 98 9.18 -6.21 -12.37
C PHE A 98 10.51 -6.50 -13.06
N ARG A 99 10.49 -6.55 -14.39
CA ARG A 99 11.67 -6.66 -15.25
C ARG A 99 12.23 -5.27 -15.55
N ALA A 100 13.50 -5.16 -15.89
CA ALA A 100 14.05 -3.93 -16.45
C ALA A 100 13.28 -3.51 -17.71
N ALA A 101 12.94 -2.22 -17.80
CA ALA A 101 12.22 -1.64 -18.94
C ALA A 101 13.15 -1.13 -20.04
N ASP A 102 14.43 -0.94 -19.74
CA ASP A 102 15.47 -0.52 -20.69
C ASP A 102 16.80 -1.25 -20.41
N ASP A 103 17.71 -1.20 -21.38
CA ASP A 103 19.00 -1.91 -21.31
C ASP A 103 19.89 -1.35 -20.18
N ALA A 104 19.89 -0.04 -19.99
CA ALA A 104 20.63 0.60 -18.90
C ALA A 104 20.19 0.11 -17.52
N THR A 105 18.88 -0.06 -17.30
CA THR A 105 18.35 -0.64 -16.06
C THR A 105 18.71 -2.11 -15.93
N ARG A 106 18.63 -2.87 -17.03
CA ARG A 106 19.00 -4.30 -17.03
C ARG A 106 20.44 -4.49 -16.62
N ASP A 107 21.33 -3.67 -17.15
CA ASP A 107 22.78 -3.76 -16.93
C ASP A 107 23.18 -3.24 -15.54
N ALA A 108 22.46 -2.26 -14.98
CA ALA A 108 22.82 -1.64 -13.70
C ALA A 108 22.19 -2.29 -12.46
N VAL A 109 20.98 -2.87 -12.58
CA VAL A 109 20.25 -3.46 -11.44
C VAL A 109 19.45 -4.72 -11.78
N GLY A 110 19.25 -5.01 -13.06
CA GLY A 110 18.39 -6.11 -13.52
C GLY A 110 16.90 -5.85 -13.23
N GLY A 111 16.16 -6.89 -12.86
CA GLY A 111 14.80 -6.77 -12.35
C GLY A 111 14.71 -6.25 -10.90
N ALA A 112 13.48 -5.99 -10.45
CA ALA A 112 13.19 -5.59 -9.09
C ALA A 112 11.97 -6.34 -8.53
N THR A 113 12.07 -6.81 -7.29
CA THR A 113 10.92 -7.28 -6.51
C THR A 113 10.60 -6.24 -5.44
N PHE A 114 9.36 -5.76 -5.42
CA PHE A 114 8.83 -4.90 -4.37
C PHE A 114 7.99 -5.75 -3.42
N THR A 115 8.24 -5.66 -2.13
CA THR A 115 7.46 -6.35 -1.08
C THR A 115 7.30 -5.41 0.10
N GLY A 116 6.39 -4.45 -0.07
CA GLY A 116 6.14 -3.39 0.90
C GLY A 116 7.38 -2.59 1.22
N ALA A 117 7.92 -2.77 2.43
CA ALA A 117 9.11 -2.06 2.89
C ALA A 117 10.42 -2.54 2.24
N LEU A 118 10.42 -3.68 1.56
CA LEU A 118 11.62 -4.26 0.93
C LEU A 118 11.59 -4.05 -0.59
N ILE A 119 12.74 -3.64 -1.12
CA ILE A 119 13.04 -3.60 -2.55
C ILE A 119 14.26 -4.50 -2.76
N ARG A 120 14.12 -5.56 -3.55
CA ARG A 120 15.23 -6.45 -3.91
C ARG A 120 15.51 -6.28 -5.39
N LEU A 121 16.74 -5.92 -5.72
CA LEU A 121 17.23 -5.82 -7.08
C LEU A 121 17.89 -7.14 -7.48
N GLU A 122 17.74 -7.54 -8.74
CA GLU A 122 18.25 -8.82 -9.26
C GLU A 122 19.77 -8.92 -9.12
N GLN A 123 20.48 -7.79 -9.25
CA GLN A 123 21.93 -7.73 -9.08
C GLN A 123 22.40 -7.70 -7.61
N GLY A 124 21.53 -8.07 -6.66
CA GLY A 124 21.90 -8.43 -5.29
C GLY A 124 21.67 -7.36 -4.23
N GLU A 125 21.37 -6.12 -4.63
CA GLU A 125 21.06 -5.04 -3.69
C GLU A 125 19.68 -5.22 -3.04
N VAL A 126 19.63 -5.04 -1.72
CA VAL A 126 18.40 -5.13 -0.93
C VAL A 126 18.24 -3.87 -0.11
N LEU A 127 17.23 -3.07 -0.47
CA LEU A 127 16.89 -1.85 0.22
C LEU A 127 15.72 -2.10 1.17
N ARG A 128 15.98 -1.96 2.48
CA ARG A 128 14.92 -1.86 3.47
C ARG A 128 14.52 -0.40 3.62
N THR A 129 13.23 -0.14 3.59
CA THR A 129 12.70 1.21 3.53
C THR A 129 11.58 1.44 4.54
N ARG A 130 11.30 2.72 4.82
CA ARG A 130 10.09 3.16 5.53
C ARG A 130 9.50 4.39 4.84
N PRO A 131 8.18 4.62 4.92
CA PRO A 131 7.57 5.80 4.33
C PRO A 131 8.22 7.10 4.85
N LEU A 132 8.42 8.06 3.94
CA LEU A 132 8.86 9.42 4.28
C LEU A 132 7.72 10.42 4.01
N ARG A 133 7.29 10.57 2.75
CA ARG A 133 6.19 11.45 2.33
C ARG A 133 5.78 11.18 0.87
N ILE A 134 4.71 11.82 0.41
CA ILE A 134 4.39 11.89 -1.02
C ILE A 134 4.83 13.27 -1.56
N ALA A 135 5.60 13.26 -2.64
CA ALA A 135 5.98 14.44 -3.43
C ALA A 135 5.03 14.58 -4.63
N ALA A 136 4.87 15.82 -5.12
CA ALA A 136 4.25 16.08 -6.41
C ALA A 136 5.28 15.98 -7.54
N GLY A 137 4.84 15.69 -8.76
CA GLY A 137 5.71 15.57 -9.94
C GLY A 137 6.43 16.89 -10.26
N ASP A 138 5.76 18.02 -10.10
CA ASP A 138 6.33 19.35 -10.31
C ASP A 138 7.28 19.82 -9.19
N GLU A 139 7.41 19.04 -8.12
CA GLU A 139 8.32 19.36 -7.04
C GLU A 139 9.79 19.21 -7.50
N ALA A 140 10.61 20.22 -7.20
CA ALA A 140 12.04 20.18 -7.45
C ALA A 140 12.73 19.21 -6.48
N PHE A 141 13.54 18.29 -7.02
CA PHE A 141 14.30 17.34 -6.20
C PHE A 141 15.77 17.74 -5.98
N ASN A 142 16.26 18.80 -6.64
CA ASN A 142 17.61 19.31 -6.45
C ASN A 142 17.81 20.82 -6.62
N ALA A 143 19.02 21.29 -6.28
CA ALA A 143 19.51 22.66 -6.38
C ALA A 143 19.47 23.24 -7.80
N ALA A 144 19.53 22.39 -8.82
CA ALA A 144 19.32 22.80 -10.21
C ALA A 144 17.84 22.94 -10.59
N ARG A 145 16.92 22.83 -9.60
CA ARG A 145 15.46 22.90 -9.78
C ARG A 145 14.90 21.89 -10.79
N ARG A 146 15.57 20.75 -10.96
CA ARG A 146 15.02 19.64 -11.76
C ARG A 146 13.82 19.04 -11.01
N THR A 147 12.73 18.76 -11.71
CA THR A 147 11.49 18.22 -11.14
C THR A 147 11.37 16.72 -11.36
N PHE A 148 10.63 16.03 -10.49
CA PHE A 148 10.38 14.60 -10.66
C PHE A 148 9.67 14.29 -11.98
N ALA A 149 8.73 15.14 -12.40
CA ALA A 149 7.99 15.01 -13.64
C ALA A 149 8.91 15.05 -14.86
N ALA A 150 9.86 15.97 -14.88
CA ALA A 150 10.83 16.06 -15.97
C ALA A 150 11.78 14.85 -16.00
N GLU A 151 12.21 14.36 -14.85
CA GLU A 151 13.17 13.24 -14.78
C GLU A 151 12.55 11.87 -15.05
N LEU A 152 11.33 11.67 -14.57
CA LEU A 152 10.60 10.39 -14.65
C LEU A 152 9.62 10.33 -15.83
N ASP A 153 9.62 11.35 -16.69
CA ASP A 153 8.67 11.51 -17.81
C ASP A 153 7.22 11.35 -17.31
N ALA A 154 6.88 12.09 -16.25
CA ALA A 154 5.60 12.00 -15.56
C ALA A 154 4.79 13.29 -15.72
N ARG A 155 3.50 13.22 -15.36
CA ARG A 155 2.68 14.42 -15.27
C ARG A 155 3.13 15.29 -14.09
N PRO A 156 2.95 16.63 -14.15
CA PRO A 156 3.23 17.53 -13.03
C PRO A 156 2.50 17.14 -11.74
N ASP A 157 1.28 16.63 -11.84
CA ASP A 157 0.45 16.21 -10.71
C ASP A 157 0.67 14.75 -10.28
N ALA A 158 1.67 14.06 -10.85
CA ALA A 158 1.99 12.68 -10.47
C ALA A 158 2.40 12.61 -8.99
N GLN A 159 1.98 11.53 -8.32
CA GLN A 159 2.37 11.28 -6.94
C GLN A 159 3.66 10.45 -6.91
N ILE A 160 4.68 10.99 -6.26
CA ILE A 160 5.98 10.35 -6.09
C ILE A 160 6.11 9.90 -4.64
N GLU A 161 6.18 8.59 -4.42
CA GLU A 161 6.37 8.05 -3.08
C GLU A 161 7.84 8.14 -2.67
N LEU A 162 8.14 8.95 -1.66
CA LEU A 162 9.47 9.03 -1.06
C LEU A 162 9.52 8.09 0.14
N ARG A 163 10.57 7.25 0.19
CA ARG A 163 10.85 6.33 1.28
C ARG A 163 12.28 6.53 1.78
N THR A 164 12.47 6.54 3.09
CA THR A 164 13.81 6.53 3.70
C THR A 164 14.37 5.11 3.65
N VAL A 165 15.61 4.96 3.18
CA VAL A 165 16.39 3.73 3.30
C VAL A 165 16.87 3.61 4.74
N ILE A 166 16.67 2.44 5.34
CA ILE A 166 17.06 2.14 6.71
C ILE A 166 17.98 0.93 6.74
N ALA A 167 18.82 0.86 7.77
CA ALA A 167 19.72 -0.26 7.95
C ALA A 167 18.95 -1.58 8.10
N GLN A 168 19.56 -2.67 7.62
CA GLN A 168 18.98 -4.00 7.72
C GLN A 168 18.85 -4.43 9.20
N ASP A 169 19.87 -4.12 10.00
CA ASP A 169 19.85 -4.20 11.46
C ASP A 169 19.64 -2.81 12.09
N ARG A 170 18.75 -2.72 13.09
CA ARG A 170 18.37 -1.46 13.76
C ARG A 170 19.52 -0.79 14.51
N ARG A 171 20.60 -1.53 14.81
CA ARG A 171 21.78 -1.00 15.53
C ARG A 171 22.90 -0.55 14.60
N SER A 172 22.72 -0.68 13.29
CA SER A 172 23.76 -0.40 12.30
C SER A 172 23.42 0.83 11.46
N ALA A 173 24.44 1.41 10.84
CA ALA A 173 24.26 2.38 9.77
C ALA A 173 23.83 1.68 8.46
N VAL A 174 23.28 2.43 7.51
CA VAL A 174 23.04 1.93 6.15
C VAL A 174 24.40 1.65 5.51
N ALA A 175 24.57 0.46 4.94
CA ALA A 175 25.82 0.08 4.28
C ALA A 175 26.04 0.89 2.99
N ALA A 176 27.30 1.10 2.65
CA ALA A 176 27.70 1.64 1.36
C ALA A 176 27.16 0.77 0.21
N SER A 177 26.74 1.40 -0.88
CA SER A 177 26.27 0.69 -2.07
C SER A 177 27.02 1.15 -3.33
N PRO A 178 27.41 0.23 -4.24
CA PRO A 178 27.90 0.59 -5.57
C PRO A 178 26.89 1.44 -6.37
N LEU A 179 25.58 1.31 -6.11
CA LEU A 179 24.56 2.12 -6.78
C LEU A 179 24.72 3.62 -6.50
N CYS A 180 25.32 3.97 -5.36
CA CYS A 180 25.64 5.33 -4.96
C CYS A 180 27.15 5.65 -5.04
N GLY A 181 27.91 4.91 -5.87
CA GLY A 181 29.35 5.11 -6.02
C GLY A 181 30.15 4.85 -4.74
N GLY A 182 29.69 3.92 -3.90
CA GLY A 182 30.31 3.59 -2.61
C GLY A 182 29.84 4.46 -1.45
N ALA A 183 28.94 5.42 -1.66
CA ALA A 183 28.23 6.09 -0.57
C ALA A 183 27.04 5.22 -0.08
N ALA A 184 26.58 5.48 1.15
CA ALA A 184 25.36 4.87 1.65
C ALA A 184 24.13 5.50 0.96
N PRO A 185 23.12 4.72 0.53
CA PRO A 185 21.83 5.23 0.08
C PRO A 185 20.98 5.75 1.25
N GLY A 186 20.08 6.69 0.98
CA GLY A 186 19.27 7.39 1.99
C GLY A 186 17.79 7.51 1.69
N VAL A 187 17.44 7.80 0.43
CA VAL A 187 16.04 7.99 0.02
C VAL A 187 15.81 7.32 -1.31
N VAL A 188 14.67 6.65 -1.45
CA VAL A 188 14.15 6.15 -2.73
C VAL A 188 12.92 6.96 -3.09
N ALA A 189 12.87 7.47 -4.30
CA ALA A 189 11.65 8.03 -4.89
C ALA A 189 11.07 7.00 -5.86
N LEU A 190 9.78 6.69 -5.71
CA LEU A 190 9.07 5.71 -6.53
C LEU A 190 7.90 6.39 -7.23
N LEU A 191 7.83 6.22 -8.55
CA LEU A 191 6.64 6.49 -9.34
C LEU A 191 6.08 5.15 -9.82
N HIS A 192 4.82 4.89 -9.53
CA HIS A 192 4.12 3.69 -10.00
C HIS A 192 3.00 4.08 -10.97
N ARG A 193 2.99 3.50 -12.17
CA ARG A 193 2.05 3.80 -13.24
C ARG A 193 1.59 2.51 -13.92
N GLY A 194 0.49 1.92 -13.44
CA GLY A 194 -0.08 0.71 -14.03
C GLY A 194 0.91 -0.45 -14.00
N ASP A 195 1.51 -0.77 -15.14
CA ASP A 195 2.51 -1.82 -15.29
C ASP A 195 3.95 -1.32 -15.17
N ARG A 196 4.21 -0.05 -14.80
CA ARG A 196 5.56 0.53 -14.70
C ARG A 196 5.90 1.03 -13.31
N VAL A 197 7.18 0.90 -12.96
CA VAL A 197 7.78 1.54 -11.78
C VAL A 197 9.03 2.27 -12.22
N GLU A 198 9.11 3.57 -11.93
CA GLU A 198 10.36 4.32 -12.01
C GLU A 198 10.90 4.57 -10.60
N MET A 199 12.20 4.35 -10.43
CA MET A 199 12.89 4.45 -9.14
C MET A 199 14.06 5.41 -9.25
N MET A 200 14.14 6.39 -8.34
CA MET A 200 15.32 7.21 -8.13
C MET A 200 15.92 6.88 -6.76
N LEU A 201 17.25 6.83 -6.67
CA LEU A 201 17.97 6.61 -5.41
C LEU A 201 18.84 7.81 -5.09
N PHE A 202 18.79 8.27 -3.84
CA PHE A 202 19.59 9.38 -3.33
C PHE A 202 20.50 8.92 -2.20
N ARG A 203 21.65 9.58 -2.03
CA ARG A 203 22.60 9.32 -0.95
C ARG A 203 22.00 9.58 0.43
N GLU A 204 22.58 8.97 1.46
CA GLU A 204 22.24 9.22 2.87
C GLU A 204 22.35 10.70 3.22
N ARG A 205 21.57 11.14 4.21
CA ARG A 205 21.50 12.53 4.70
C ARG A 205 21.01 13.55 3.67
N THR A 206 20.44 13.08 2.57
CA THR A 206 19.76 13.92 1.59
C THR A 206 18.35 14.26 2.06
N VAL A 207 18.06 15.56 2.19
CA VAL A 207 16.69 16.07 2.27
C VAL A 207 16.25 16.39 0.84
N VAL A 208 15.48 15.48 0.24
CA VAL A 208 15.07 15.61 -1.17
C VAL A 208 14.14 16.81 -1.34
N GLY A 209 14.64 17.83 -2.04
CA GLY A 209 13.96 19.09 -2.34
C GLY A 209 14.84 20.06 -3.15
N PRO A 210 14.46 21.34 -3.24
CA PRO A 210 15.14 22.35 -4.05
C PRO A 210 16.56 22.71 -3.56
N ASP A 211 16.97 22.27 -2.37
CA ASP A 211 18.30 22.52 -1.82
C ASP A 211 19.21 21.27 -1.88
N THR A 212 18.73 20.15 -2.42
CA THR A 212 19.53 18.92 -2.54
C THR A 212 20.73 19.17 -3.48
N PRO A 213 21.96 18.78 -3.09
CA PRO A 213 23.10 18.78 -4.01
C PRO A 213 22.80 17.96 -5.27
N THR A 214 23.24 18.45 -6.43
CA THR A 214 22.95 17.79 -7.71
C THR A 214 23.57 16.39 -7.83
N ASP A 215 24.68 16.15 -7.12
CA ASP A 215 25.40 14.88 -7.06
C ASP A 215 24.86 13.90 -5.99
N ALA A 216 23.80 14.29 -5.27
CA ALA A 216 23.15 13.41 -4.30
C ALA A 216 22.31 12.31 -4.98
N LEU A 217 21.91 12.49 -6.24
CA LEU A 217 21.23 11.47 -7.03
C LEU A 217 22.23 10.38 -7.44
N CYS A 218 21.97 9.15 -6.98
CA CYS A 218 22.78 7.98 -7.27
C CYS A 218 22.44 7.38 -8.66
N GLY A 219 21.15 7.33 -9.00
CA GLY A 219 20.70 6.76 -10.26
C GLY A 219 19.18 6.78 -10.41
N VAL A 220 18.75 6.46 -11.64
CA VAL A 220 17.35 6.35 -12.04
C VAL A 220 17.19 5.06 -12.83
N TRP A 221 16.18 4.25 -12.47
CA TRP A 221 15.92 2.95 -13.08
C TRP A 221 14.45 2.78 -13.40
N ARG A 222 14.17 2.07 -14.50
CA ARG A 222 12.80 1.88 -15.01
C ARG A 222 12.47 0.41 -15.09
N PHE A 223 11.34 0.04 -14.53
CA PHE A 223 10.88 -1.34 -14.49
C PHE A 223 9.48 -1.46 -15.08
N ARG A 224 9.17 -2.65 -15.58
CA ARG A 224 7.84 -3.02 -16.08
C ARG A 224 7.39 -4.35 -15.50
N ALA A 225 6.09 -4.50 -15.26
CA ALA A 225 5.50 -5.70 -14.71
C ALA A 225 5.76 -6.91 -15.63
N VAL A 226 5.83 -8.08 -15.01
CA VAL A 226 6.08 -9.37 -15.66
C VAL A 226 4.85 -9.82 -16.44
#